data_AF-R7M1Q3-F1
#
_entry.id   AF-R7M1Q3-F1
#
_cell.length_a   1.000
_cell.length_b   1.000
_cell.length_c   1.000
_cell.angle_alpha   90.00
_cell.angle_beta   90.00
_cell.angle_gamma   90.00
#
_symmetry.space_group_name_H-M   'P 1'
#
loop_
_entity.id
_entity.type
_entity.pdbx_description
1 polymer ?
#
loop_
_entity_poly.entity_id
_entity_poly.type
_entity_poly.pdbx_seq_one_letter_code
_entity_poly.pdbx_strand_id
1 'polypeptide(L)'
;MVTPALDAIIETNVYLSGVGADNGGLACAHSFYNGITSLGGHSAPHGNCVAFGTLVQLVLEGVEEDEFRDVQGFCKEVGLPTTLAELGITTDEQIRQIARAACVPGESIHNMVADVTEDQLYAAIIQADALGK
;
A
#
# COMPACT_ATOMS: atom_id res chain seq x y z
N MET A 1 -13.73 15.36 23.95
CA MET A 1 -13.41 16.74 23.53
C MET A 1 -12.94 16.66 22.09
N VAL A 2 -13.56 17.39 21.18
CA VAL A 2 -13.19 17.43 19.76
C VAL A 2 -12.25 18.62 19.56
N THR A 3 -11.13 18.41 18.84
CA THR A 3 -10.16 19.47 18.51
C THR A 3 -10.21 19.74 17.00
N PRO A 4 -9.82 20.95 16.54
CA PRO A 4 -9.75 21.22 15.10
C PRO A 4 -8.87 20.23 14.33
N ALA A 5 -7.81 19.71 14.95
CA ALA A 5 -6.95 18.69 14.35
C ALA A 5 -7.67 17.35 14.15
N LEU A 6 -8.53 16.94 15.09
CA LEU A 6 -9.33 15.73 14.95
C LEU A 6 -10.37 15.88 13.83
N ASP A 7 -11.06 17.01 13.77
CA ASP A 7 -12.05 17.28 12.71
C ASP A 7 -11.40 17.26 11.32
N ALA A 8 -10.22 17.86 11.17
CA ALA A 8 -9.49 17.87 9.91
C ALA A 8 -9.10 16.46 9.43
N ILE A 9 -8.66 15.57 10.33
CA ILE A 9 -8.33 14.19 9.96
C ILE A 9 -9.59 13.37 9.65
N ILE A 10 -10.72 13.61 10.33
CA ILE A 10 -11.99 12.97 9.98
C ILE A 10 -12.42 13.39 8.56
N GLU A 11 -12.38 14.69 8.25
CA GLU A 11 -12.69 15.18 6.90
C GLU A 11 -11.73 14.62 5.85
N THR A 12 -10.44 14.56 6.17
CA THR A 12 -9.41 14.02 5.26
C THR A 12 -9.67 12.55 4.95
N ASN A 13 -9.93 11.74 5.98
CA ASN A 13 -10.13 10.29 5.82
C ASN A 13 -11.47 9.93 5.15
N VAL A 14 -12.48 10.79 5.24
CA VAL A 14 -13.82 10.49 4.72
C VAL A 14 -14.10 11.21 3.40
N TYR A 15 -14.02 12.54 3.38
CA TYR A 15 -14.41 13.33 2.22
C TYR A 15 -13.27 13.47 1.21
N LEU A 16 -12.11 13.99 1.65
CA LEU A 16 -10.99 14.24 0.73
C LEU A 16 -10.45 12.94 0.14
N SER A 17 -10.25 11.91 0.98
CA SER A 17 -9.81 10.60 0.50
C SER A 17 -10.82 9.94 -0.42
N GLY A 18 -12.12 10.02 -0.10
CA GLY A 18 -13.17 9.41 -0.93
C GLY A 18 -13.28 10.07 -2.30
N VAL A 19 -13.42 11.39 -2.34
CA VAL A 19 -13.51 12.15 -3.60
C VAL A 19 -12.22 12.03 -4.41
N GLY A 20 -11.06 12.07 -3.74
CA GLY A 20 -9.75 11.93 -4.38
C GLY A 20 -9.56 10.57 -5.05
N ALA A 21 -9.88 9.48 -4.36
CA ALA A 21 -9.81 8.14 -4.93
C ALA A 21 -10.81 7.96 -6.09
N ASP A 22 -12.07 8.35 -5.91
CA ASP A 22 -13.12 8.14 -6.91
C ASP A 22 -12.93 8.97 -8.19
N ASN A 23 -12.40 10.19 -8.07
CA ASN A 23 -12.23 11.10 -9.21
C ASN A 23 -10.79 11.19 -9.74
N GLY A 24 -9.80 10.74 -8.95
CA GLY A 24 -8.38 10.68 -9.34
C GLY A 24 -7.92 9.30 -9.77
N GLY A 25 -8.55 8.24 -9.23
CA GLY A 25 -8.24 6.85 -9.53
C GLY A 25 -7.41 6.14 -8.44
N LEU A 26 -7.32 4.83 -8.59
CA LEU A 26 -6.50 3.93 -7.77
C LEU A 26 -5.32 3.39 -8.58
N ALA A 27 -4.29 2.89 -7.89
CA ALA A 27 -3.09 2.32 -8.49
C ALA A 27 -2.58 1.10 -7.69
N CYS A 28 -1.28 0.82 -7.70
CA CYS A 28 -0.66 -0.34 -7.04
C CYS A 28 -1.08 -0.52 -5.58
N ALA A 29 -1.16 0.55 -4.78
CA ALA A 29 -1.43 0.42 -3.34
C ALA A 29 -2.73 -0.35 -3.03
N HIS A 30 -3.79 -0.12 -3.81
CA HIS A 30 -5.07 -0.81 -3.62
C HIS A 30 -5.08 -2.22 -4.24
N SER A 31 -4.41 -2.40 -5.38
CA SER A 31 -4.25 -3.75 -5.96
C SER A 31 -3.42 -4.67 -5.06
N PHE A 32 -2.40 -4.14 -4.38
CA PHE A 32 -1.67 -4.86 -3.36
C PHE A 32 -2.59 -5.28 -2.19
N TYR A 33 -3.46 -4.39 -1.71
CA TYR A 33 -4.47 -4.74 -0.71
C TYR A 33 -5.39 -5.87 -1.20
N ASN A 34 -5.89 -5.79 -2.44
CA ASN A 34 -6.70 -6.85 -3.03
C ASN A 34 -5.92 -8.17 -3.08
N GLY A 35 -4.64 -8.13 -3.45
CA GLY A 35 -3.74 -9.27 -3.42
C GLY A 35 -3.62 -9.91 -2.04
N ILE A 36 -3.50 -9.12 -0.97
CA ILE A 36 -3.53 -9.64 0.42
C ILE A 36 -4.85 -10.35 0.71
N THR A 37 -5.99 -9.76 0.33
CA THR A 37 -7.30 -10.37 0.61
C THR A 37 -7.49 -11.73 -0.08
N SER A 38 -6.80 -11.94 -1.21
CA SER A 38 -6.80 -13.22 -1.95
C SER A 38 -6.21 -14.40 -1.16
N LEU A 39 -5.39 -14.13 -0.13
CA LEU A 39 -4.82 -15.17 0.73
C LEU A 39 -5.89 -15.85 1.59
N GLY A 40 -7.02 -15.19 1.83
CA GLY A 40 -8.09 -15.64 2.72
C GLY A 40 -7.70 -15.54 4.20
N GLY A 41 -8.66 -15.17 5.06
CA GLY A 41 -8.47 -15.19 6.51
C GLY A 41 -7.48 -14.18 7.10
N HIS A 42 -6.97 -13.25 6.30
CA HIS A 42 -6.12 -12.15 6.79
C HIS A 42 -6.94 -11.12 7.57
N SER A 43 -6.40 -10.63 8.69
CA SER A 43 -7.12 -9.76 9.66
C SER A 43 -6.60 -8.34 9.77
N ALA A 44 -5.48 -7.97 9.11
CA ALA A 44 -4.99 -6.60 9.24
C ALA A 44 -5.98 -5.61 8.60
N PRO A 45 -6.23 -4.45 9.25
CA PRO A 45 -7.17 -3.45 8.76
C PRO A 45 -6.85 -2.98 7.34
N HIS A 46 -7.89 -2.59 6.59
CA HIS A 46 -7.73 -2.08 5.22
C HIS A 46 -6.66 -0.97 5.12
N GLY A 47 -6.73 0.05 5.98
CA GLY A 47 -5.76 1.15 5.99
C GLY A 47 -4.32 0.71 6.29
N ASN A 48 -4.13 -0.35 7.09
CA ASN A 48 -2.80 -0.91 7.36
C ASN A 48 -2.21 -1.55 6.10
N CYS A 49 -3.01 -2.33 5.36
CA CYS A 49 -2.56 -2.92 4.11
C CYS A 49 -2.26 -1.86 3.06
N VAL A 50 -3.14 -0.85 2.92
CA VAL A 50 -2.96 0.23 1.96
C VAL A 50 -1.73 1.08 2.32
N ALA A 51 -1.45 1.33 3.60
CA ALA A 51 -0.26 2.07 4.01
C ALA A 51 1.04 1.40 3.53
N PHE A 52 1.19 0.09 3.76
CA PHE A 52 2.34 -0.64 3.23
C PHE A 52 2.31 -0.73 1.69
N GLY A 53 1.13 -0.92 1.09
CA GLY A 53 0.93 -0.89 -0.35
C GLY A 53 1.38 0.42 -1.00
N THR A 54 1.23 1.55 -0.31
CA THR A 54 1.76 2.85 -0.76
C THR A 54 3.28 2.85 -0.77
N LEU A 55 3.95 2.28 0.24
CA LEU A 55 5.42 2.13 0.22
C LEU A 55 5.89 1.25 -0.94
N VAL A 56 5.17 0.16 -1.23
CA VAL A 56 5.43 -0.69 -2.39
C VAL A 56 5.28 0.08 -3.70
N GLN A 57 4.24 0.92 -3.82
CA GLN A 57 4.01 1.75 -4.99
C GLN A 57 5.14 2.77 -5.19
N LEU A 58 5.59 3.45 -4.12
CA LEU A 58 6.72 4.39 -4.19
C LEU A 58 8.00 3.72 -4.70
N VAL A 59 8.24 2.46 -4.30
CA VAL A 59 9.37 1.68 -4.83
C VAL A 59 9.20 1.41 -6.33
N LEU A 60 8.01 1.05 -6.79
CA LEU A 60 7.73 0.85 -8.23
C LEU A 60 7.90 2.13 -9.04
N GLU A 61 7.49 3.27 -8.49
CA GLU A 61 7.62 4.58 -9.12
C GLU A 61 9.08 5.07 -9.17
N GLY A 62 9.95 4.46 -8.37
CA GLY A 62 11.37 4.84 -8.30
C GLY A 62 11.55 6.26 -7.76
N VAL A 63 10.71 6.66 -6.80
CA VAL A 63 10.81 7.98 -6.17
C VAL A 63 12.16 8.17 -5.48
N GLU A 64 12.54 9.42 -5.25
CA GLU A 64 13.76 9.76 -4.51
C GLU A 64 13.71 9.20 -3.08
N GLU A 65 14.88 8.83 -2.52
CA GLU A 65 14.93 8.21 -1.18
C GLU A 65 14.29 9.10 -0.13
N ASP A 66 14.50 10.43 -0.19
CA ASP A 66 13.93 11.37 0.78
C ASP A 66 12.39 11.34 0.78
N GLU A 67 11.74 11.25 -0.39
CA GLU A 67 10.28 11.15 -0.49
C GLU A 67 9.77 9.83 0.12
N PHE A 68 10.45 8.72 -0.18
CA PHE A 68 10.12 7.43 0.44
C PHE A 68 10.26 7.49 1.97
N ARG A 69 11.34 8.10 2.47
CA ARG A 69 11.64 8.21 3.91
C ARG A 69 10.64 9.12 4.63
N ASP A 70 10.17 10.17 3.98
CA ASP A 70 9.14 11.06 4.54
C ASP A 70 7.82 10.30 4.77
N VAL A 71 7.34 9.57 3.76
CA VAL A 71 6.10 8.77 3.88
C VAL A 71 6.28 7.62 4.87
N GLN A 72 7.40 6.90 4.81
CA GLN A 72 7.72 5.84 5.76
C GLN A 72 7.80 6.38 7.20
N GLY A 73 8.43 7.54 7.39
CA GLY A 73 8.57 8.21 8.69
C GLY A 73 7.20 8.54 9.28
N PHE A 74 6.31 9.12 8.48
CA PHE A 74 4.93 9.38 8.89
C PHE A 74 4.20 8.10 9.28
N CYS A 75 4.27 7.04 8.47
CA CYS A 75 3.66 5.75 8.81
C CYS A 75 4.12 5.23 10.18
N LYS A 76 5.43 5.27 10.45
CA LYS A 76 6.00 4.86 11.74
C LYS A 76 5.50 5.74 12.89
N GLU A 77 5.43 7.06 12.69
CA GLU A 77 4.99 8.01 13.72
C GLU A 77 3.54 7.77 14.16
N VAL A 78 2.65 7.41 13.23
CA VAL A 78 1.23 7.13 13.54
C VAL A 78 0.92 5.66 13.81
N GLY A 79 1.93 4.78 13.82
CA GLY A 79 1.78 3.36 14.13
C GLY A 79 1.21 2.50 13.00
N LEU A 80 1.37 2.93 11.75
CA LEU A 80 1.07 2.14 10.56
C LEU A 80 2.22 1.18 10.23
N PRO A 81 1.92 -0.01 9.67
CA PRO A 81 2.94 -1.00 9.37
C PRO A 81 3.85 -0.55 8.23
N THR A 82 5.13 -0.86 8.35
CA THR A 82 6.14 -0.59 7.31
C THR A 82 6.88 -1.84 6.86
N THR A 83 6.49 -3.01 7.37
CA THR A 83 7.02 -4.33 7.00
C THR A 83 5.90 -5.34 6.75
N LEU A 84 6.19 -6.40 6.01
CA LEU A 84 5.28 -7.51 5.76
C LEU A 84 4.92 -8.28 7.05
N ALA A 85 5.88 -8.39 7.97
CA ALA A 85 5.68 -9.09 9.23
C ALA A 85 4.61 -8.41 10.11
N GLU A 86 4.53 -7.08 10.09
CA GLU A 86 3.49 -6.33 10.79
C GLU A 86 2.08 -6.52 10.18
N LEU A 87 2.01 -6.96 8.92
CA LEU A 87 0.79 -7.39 8.25
C LEU A 87 0.52 -8.89 8.41
N GLY A 88 1.39 -9.63 9.10
CA GLY A 88 1.27 -11.09 9.24
C GLY A 88 1.62 -11.88 7.96
N ILE A 89 2.30 -11.25 7.00
CA ILE A 89 2.84 -11.90 5.82
C ILE A 89 4.27 -12.34 6.12
N THR A 90 4.53 -13.64 6.00
CA THR A 90 5.78 -14.25 6.51
C THR A 90 6.43 -15.23 5.55
N THR A 91 5.74 -15.62 4.47
CA THR A 91 6.27 -16.60 3.50
C THR A 91 6.40 -16.01 2.11
N ASP A 92 7.40 -16.49 1.37
CA ASP A 92 7.61 -16.12 -0.03
C ASP A 92 6.39 -16.44 -0.91
N GLU A 93 5.75 -17.58 -0.64
CA GLU A 93 4.55 -18.02 -1.37
C GLU A 93 3.39 -17.03 -1.21
N GLN A 94 3.19 -16.49 0.00
CA GLN A 94 2.18 -15.44 0.21
C GLN A 94 2.49 -14.20 -0.64
N ILE A 95 3.76 -13.79 -0.70
CA ILE A 95 4.18 -12.61 -1.47
C ILE A 95 3.95 -12.83 -2.97
N ARG A 96 4.30 -14.02 -3.49
CA ARG A 96 4.04 -14.38 -4.90
C ARG A 96 2.55 -14.41 -5.21
N GLN A 97 1.73 -14.97 -4.32
CA GLN A 97 0.29 -14.99 -4.49
C GLN A 97 -0.29 -13.57 -4.48
N ILE A 98 0.17 -12.69 -3.58
CA ILE A 98 -0.22 -11.28 -3.55
C ILE A 98 0.12 -10.60 -4.88
N ALA A 99 1.36 -10.75 -5.35
CA ALA A 99 1.82 -10.12 -6.58
C ALA A 99 1.00 -10.59 -7.80
N ARG A 100 0.77 -11.89 -7.92
CA ARG A 100 -0.07 -12.47 -8.98
C ARG A 100 -1.51 -11.96 -8.94
N ALA A 101 -2.12 -11.93 -7.76
CA ALA A 101 -3.49 -11.47 -7.59
C ALA A 101 -3.65 -9.97 -7.86
N ALA A 102 -2.66 -9.16 -7.50
CA ALA A 102 -2.66 -7.72 -7.72
C ALA A 102 -2.48 -7.32 -9.20
N CYS A 103 -1.92 -8.20 -10.03
CA CYS A 103 -1.66 -7.96 -11.47
C CYS A 103 -2.67 -8.64 -12.40
N VAL A 104 -3.81 -9.15 -11.90
CA VAL A 104 -4.82 -9.77 -12.78
C VAL A 104 -5.52 -8.71 -13.64
N PRO A 105 -5.95 -9.04 -14.87
CA PRO A 105 -6.66 -8.09 -15.73
C PRO A 105 -7.87 -7.45 -15.03
N GLY A 106 -7.90 -6.12 -15.02
CA GLY A 106 -8.95 -5.31 -14.37
C GLY A 106 -8.58 -4.75 -13.01
N GLU A 107 -7.42 -5.13 -12.45
CA GLU A 107 -6.88 -4.49 -11.25
C GLU A 107 -6.38 -3.05 -11.50
N SER A 108 -6.41 -2.24 -10.45
CA SER A 108 -6.02 -0.83 -10.53
C SER A 108 -4.53 -0.59 -10.76
N ILE A 109 -3.65 -1.58 -10.52
CA ILE A 109 -2.21 -1.44 -10.77
C ILE A 109 -1.89 -1.08 -12.22
N HIS A 110 -2.75 -1.49 -13.16
CA HIS A 110 -2.62 -1.20 -14.59
C HIS A 110 -2.87 0.29 -14.95
N ASN A 111 -3.26 1.12 -13.97
CA ASN A 111 -3.34 2.56 -14.13
C ASN A 111 -1.95 3.23 -14.01
N MET A 112 -0.92 2.52 -13.55
CA MET A 112 0.44 3.05 -13.49
C MET A 112 1.06 3.21 -14.90
N VAL A 113 1.88 4.24 -15.08
CA VAL A 113 2.58 4.50 -16.35
C VAL A 113 3.72 3.49 -16.51
N ALA A 114 3.70 2.78 -17.64
CA ALA A 114 4.35 1.49 -17.85
C ALA A 114 3.70 0.40 -16.99
N ASP A 115 3.03 -0.54 -17.66
CA ASP A 115 2.33 -1.65 -17.02
C ASP A 115 3.28 -2.44 -16.10
N VAL A 116 2.79 -2.88 -14.94
CA VAL A 116 3.59 -3.52 -13.91
C VAL A 116 3.42 -5.03 -13.97
N THR A 117 4.53 -5.75 -14.11
CA THR A 117 4.51 -7.22 -14.10
C THR A 117 4.49 -7.80 -12.69
N GLU A 118 4.04 -9.06 -12.57
CA GLU A 118 4.07 -9.81 -11.30
C GLU A 118 5.46 -9.83 -10.67
N ASP A 119 6.52 -10.01 -11.48
CA ASP A 119 7.91 -10.04 -11.01
C ASP A 119 8.39 -8.68 -10.52
N GLN A 120 7.99 -7.58 -11.19
CA GLN A 120 8.31 -6.22 -10.76
C GLN A 120 7.62 -5.89 -9.43
N LEU A 121 6.34 -6.24 -9.30
CA LEU A 121 5.61 -6.04 -8.05
C LEU A 121 6.19 -6.90 -6.92
N TYR A 122 6.51 -8.16 -7.18
CA TYR A 122 7.18 -9.02 -6.21
C TYR A 122 8.50 -8.39 -5.72
N ALA A 123 9.35 -7.92 -6.65
CA ALA A 123 10.61 -7.29 -6.30
C ALA A 123 10.41 -6.01 -5.46
N ALA A 124 9.42 -5.18 -5.82
CA ALA A 124 9.08 -3.98 -5.08
C ALA A 124 8.57 -4.27 -3.66
N ILE A 125 7.76 -5.33 -3.48
CA ILE A 125 7.30 -5.78 -2.16
C ILE A 125 8.49 -6.16 -1.26
N ILE A 126 9.43 -6.94 -1.80
CA ILE A 126 10.64 -7.35 -1.05
C ILE A 126 11.51 -6.14 -0.70
N GLN A 127 11.68 -5.21 -1.62
CA GLN A 127 12.46 -4.01 -1.38
C GLN A 127 11.80 -3.09 -0.34
N ALA A 128 10.49 -2.87 -0.40
CA ALA A 128 9.75 -2.08 0.59
C ALA A 128 9.86 -2.70 1.99
N ASP A 129 9.72 -4.04 2.10
CA ASP A 129 9.91 -4.76 3.37
C ASP A 129 11.34 -4.61 3.92
N ALA A 130 12.35 -4.67 3.05
CA ALA A 130 13.75 -4.48 3.44
C ALA A 130 14.04 -3.05 3.92
N LEU A 131 13.42 -2.04 3.29
CA LEU A 131 13.55 -0.64 3.70
C LEU A 131 12.81 -0.31 5.00
N GLY A 132 11.79 -1.12 5.35
CA GLY A 132 10.98 -0.99 6.56
C GLY A 132 11.70 -1.38 7.85
N LYS A 133 12.55 -2.41 7.77
CA LYS A 133 13.35 -2.98 8.87
C LYS A 133 14.41 -2.00 9.38
#